data_AF-A0A832FAD3-F1
#
_entry.id   AF-A0A832FAD3-F1
#
_cell.length_a   1.000
_cell.length_b   1.000
_cell.length_c   1.000
_cell.angle_alpha   90.00
_cell.angle_beta   90.00
_cell.angle_gamma   90.00
#
_symmetry.space_group_name_H-M   'P 1'
#
loop_
_entity.id
_entity.type
_entity.pdbx_description
1 polymer ?
#
loop_
_entity_poly.entity_id
_entity_poly.type
_entity_poly.pdbx_seq_one_letter_code
_entity_poly.pdbx_strand_id
1 'polypeptide(L)'
;MKRLFVITAIAFTLYSVQAQTRSISALDPTYWGVVLEHPGMNKVKLTKDVVYREHDKKKRHLDIYTMEEGRGTKKPVIIFLNGIGDREGQPTMKSWAIYQSWPRLMAAYGYVGVSMETDGNKVQDCFDDLFRFISKEGSKYGMDENRIGVYAASANTTQSGNYLMKATIHPGIKAAVLYYGNMPTVPLRKDLPVLFVVAEGDVRGNSYQHIWNEVLKNKAPWTIKMASGLPHGFDAFSDNDEARIVVKETISFWKNHLDPVVKPGWKKSVEREIVETQYWQNYPRLLEMMRQWKQNHAGASDPAADRLYANALMNTGNFDEAEKIYRGWVEQDTTGNPVLLRNLAIIYYGLRKKQEAEYLLKKLTDSNLEGRNQLMVTASRLYQLQLYADAGDVYEKANSMESIARDYYNAGCCFSLAGNSSKAFENLLKAAELGFNSKQQYEADKDLENIRNDHRWKDLLSKLK
;
A
#
# COMPACT_ATOMS: atom_id res chain seq x y z
N MET A 1 -39.81 -79.63 -60.49
CA MET A 1 -38.65 -78.72 -60.29
C MET A 1 -38.98 -77.76 -59.16
N LYS A 2 -38.31 -77.91 -58.02
CA LYS A 2 -38.43 -77.03 -56.86
C LYS A 2 -37.63 -75.74 -57.10
N ARG A 3 -38.20 -74.56 -56.86
CA ARG A 3 -37.44 -73.36 -56.49
C ARG A 3 -38.07 -72.74 -55.25
N LEU A 4 -37.26 -72.75 -54.20
CA LEU A 4 -37.51 -72.28 -52.85
C LEU A 4 -37.24 -70.77 -52.82
N PHE A 5 -38.22 -69.96 -52.45
CA PHE A 5 -38.01 -68.54 -52.14
C PHE A 5 -37.77 -68.42 -50.64
N VAL A 6 -36.55 -68.04 -50.26
CA VAL A 6 -36.17 -67.68 -48.89
C VAL A 6 -36.47 -66.20 -48.71
N ILE A 7 -37.43 -65.88 -47.86
CA ILE A 7 -37.73 -64.50 -47.42
C ILE A 7 -36.91 -64.25 -46.15
N THR A 8 -35.89 -63.40 -46.26
CA THR A 8 -35.07 -62.95 -45.14
C THR A 8 -35.80 -61.84 -44.39
N ALA A 9 -36.33 -62.13 -43.20
CA ALA A 9 -36.88 -61.12 -42.30
C ALA A 9 -35.73 -60.41 -41.56
N ILE A 10 -35.54 -59.12 -41.84
CA ILE A 10 -34.59 -58.26 -41.12
C ILE A 10 -35.29 -57.74 -39.87
N ALA A 11 -34.87 -58.25 -38.71
CA ALA A 11 -35.28 -57.74 -37.41
C ALA A 11 -34.57 -56.40 -37.15
N PHE A 12 -35.32 -55.29 -37.13
CA PHE A 12 -34.84 -54.02 -36.62
C PHE A 12 -34.81 -54.07 -35.08
N THR A 13 -33.64 -54.31 -34.50
CA THR A 13 -33.39 -53.99 -33.09
C THR A 13 -33.29 -52.48 -32.92
N LEU A 14 -34.33 -51.88 -32.36
CA LEU A 14 -34.31 -50.52 -31.81
C LEU A 14 -33.35 -50.48 -30.62
N TYR A 15 -32.10 -50.06 -30.85
CA TYR A 15 -31.25 -49.59 -29.76
C TYR A 15 -31.76 -48.23 -29.30
N SER A 16 -32.45 -48.23 -28.16
CA SER A 16 -32.71 -47.00 -27.41
C SER A 16 -31.38 -46.53 -26.82
N VAL A 17 -30.85 -45.43 -27.35
CA VAL A 17 -29.73 -44.71 -26.71
C VAL A 17 -30.31 -44.03 -25.48
N GLN A 18 -30.24 -44.70 -24.33
CA GLN A 18 -30.43 -44.06 -23.04
C GLN A 18 -29.30 -43.02 -22.90
N ALA A 19 -29.67 -41.75 -22.92
CA ALA A 19 -28.76 -40.67 -22.57
C ALA A 19 -28.26 -40.92 -21.14
N GLN A 20 -27.03 -41.38 -21.02
CA GLN A 20 -26.38 -41.63 -19.75
C GLN A 20 -26.12 -40.26 -19.10
N THR A 21 -27.02 -39.83 -18.22
CA THR A 21 -26.79 -38.68 -17.36
C THR A 21 -25.58 -39.02 -16.48
N ARG A 22 -24.41 -38.52 -16.84
CA ARG A 22 -23.22 -38.63 -16.00
C ARG A 22 -23.58 -38.05 -14.63
N SER A 23 -23.60 -38.90 -13.60
CA SER A 23 -23.77 -38.45 -12.22
C SER A 23 -22.60 -37.55 -11.86
N ILE A 24 -22.88 -36.28 -11.57
CA ILE A 24 -21.89 -35.34 -11.06
C ILE A 24 -21.40 -35.87 -9.71
N SER A 25 -20.07 -35.90 -9.50
CA SER A 25 -19.49 -36.34 -8.24
C SER A 25 -19.80 -35.33 -7.13
N ALA A 26 -20.20 -35.80 -5.96
CA ALA A 26 -20.35 -34.94 -4.78
C ALA A 26 -19.01 -34.31 -4.32
N LEU A 27 -17.87 -34.87 -4.77
CA LEU A 27 -16.53 -34.36 -4.50
C LEU A 27 -16.01 -33.41 -5.59
N ASP A 28 -16.83 -33.08 -6.60
CA ASP A 28 -16.43 -32.15 -7.66
C ASP A 28 -16.39 -30.70 -7.10
N PRO A 29 -15.21 -30.07 -7.00
CA PRO A 29 -15.06 -28.75 -6.40
C PRO A 29 -15.78 -27.64 -7.18
N THR A 30 -16.12 -27.88 -8.46
CA THR A 30 -16.79 -26.88 -9.32
C THR A 30 -18.27 -26.66 -8.96
N TYR A 31 -18.84 -27.53 -8.11
CA TYR A 31 -20.24 -27.45 -7.68
C TYR A 31 -20.45 -26.85 -6.27
N TRP A 32 -19.38 -26.45 -5.59
CA TRP A 32 -19.45 -25.80 -4.28
C TRP A 32 -19.46 -24.28 -4.40
N GLY A 33 -20.44 -23.65 -3.75
CA GLY A 33 -20.61 -22.19 -3.71
C GLY A 33 -19.92 -21.55 -2.51
N VAL A 34 -20.03 -20.23 -2.38
CA VAL A 34 -19.50 -19.48 -1.23
C VAL A 34 -20.18 -19.93 0.06
N VAL A 35 -19.42 -20.12 1.13
CA VAL A 35 -19.91 -20.66 2.42
C VAL A 35 -20.77 -19.67 3.22
N LEU A 36 -20.84 -18.40 2.79
CA LEU A 36 -21.70 -17.38 3.41
C LEU A 36 -23.00 -17.22 2.64
N GLU A 37 -24.12 -17.50 3.31
CA GLU A 37 -25.44 -17.21 2.77
C GLU A 37 -25.93 -15.80 3.12
N HIS A 38 -26.82 -15.29 2.28
CA HIS A 38 -27.62 -14.10 2.58
C HIS A 38 -29.07 -14.32 2.11
N PRO A 39 -30.10 -14.00 2.92
CA PRO A 39 -31.50 -14.28 2.57
C PRO A 39 -31.97 -13.66 1.26
N GLY A 40 -31.33 -12.58 0.80
CA GLY A 40 -31.63 -11.93 -0.47
C GLY A 40 -31.09 -12.66 -1.73
N MET A 41 -30.20 -13.65 -1.59
CA MET A 41 -29.59 -14.32 -2.74
C MET A 41 -30.61 -15.04 -3.64
N ASN A 42 -31.71 -15.53 -3.06
CA ASN A 42 -32.81 -16.16 -3.79
C ASN A 42 -33.67 -15.18 -4.61
N LYS A 43 -33.54 -13.86 -4.35
CA LYS A 43 -34.25 -12.79 -5.06
C LYS A 43 -33.38 -12.13 -6.15
N VAL A 44 -32.12 -12.56 -6.28
CA VAL A 44 -31.20 -11.99 -7.26
C VAL A 44 -31.63 -12.40 -8.66
N LYS A 45 -31.81 -11.41 -9.53
CA LYS A 45 -32.06 -11.57 -10.95
C LYS A 45 -30.74 -11.78 -11.69
N LEU A 46 -30.69 -12.84 -12.48
CA LEU A 46 -29.58 -13.15 -13.38
C LEU A 46 -29.94 -12.72 -14.81
N THR A 47 -29.16 -11.81 -15.39
CA THR A 47 -29.09 -11.60 -16.84
C THR A 47 -27.92 -12.41 -17.37
N LYS A 48 -28.24 -13.52 -18.03
CA LYS A 48 -27.26 -14.50 -18.47
C LYS A 48 -26.69 -14.17 -19.87
N ASP A 49 -25.44 -14.55 -20.09
CA ASP A 49 -24.79 -14.63 -21.39
C ASP A 49 -24.79 -13.31 -22.21
N VAL A 50 -24.51 -12.19 -21.52
CA VAL A 50 -24.37 -10.87 -22.15
C VAL A 50 -23.05 -10.79 -22.89
N VAL A 51 -23.09 -10.60 -24.21
CA VAL A 51 -21.89 -10.47 -25.04
C VAL A 51 -21.16 -9.17 -24.72
N TYR A 52 -19.90 -9.27 -24.27
CA TYR A 52 -19.04 -8.10 -24.02
C TYR A 52 -17.88 -7.98 -25.01
N ARG A 53 -17.52 -9.10 -25.66
CA ARG A 53 -16.46 -9.18 -26.65
C ARG A 53 -16.84 -10.12 -27.78
N GLU A 54 -16.52 -9.72 -29.01
CA GLU A 54 -16.56 -10.56 -30.20
C GLU A 54 -15.29 -10.32 -31.02
N HIS A 55 -14.52 -11.38 -31.27
CA HIS A 55 -13.31 -11.35 -32.09
C HIS A 55 -13.21 -12.65 -32.88
N ASP A 56 -12.92 -12.59 -34.19
CA ASP A 56 -12.86 -13.76 -35.08
C ASP A 56 -14.10 -14.68 -34.98
N LYS A 57 -15.30 -14.10 -34.88
CA LYS A 57 -16.59 -14.81 -34.66
C LYS A 57 -16.69 -15.58 -33.34
N LYS A 58 -15.69 -15.49 -32.45
CA LYS A 58 -15.74 -16.03 -31.09
C LYS A 58 -16.27 -14.95 -30.15
N LYS A 59 -17.40 -15.23 -29.50
CA LYS A 59 -18.01 -14.38 -28.48
C LYS A 59 -17.53 -14.76 -27.09
N ARG A 60 -17.48 -13.79 -26.19
CA ARG A 60 -17.32 -13.99 -24.76
C ARG A 60 -18.43 -13.28 -24.02
N HIS A 61 -18.92 -13.92 -22.96
CA HIS A 61 -20.13 -13.51 -22.29
C HIS A 61 -19.91 -13.19 -20.81
N LEU A 62 -20.79 -12.35 -20.27
CA LEU A 62 -20.92 -12.02 -18.86
C LEU A 62 -22.21 -12.60 -18.31
N ASP A 63 -22.20 -12.94 -17.03
CA ASP A 63 -23.41 -13.08 -16.22
C ASP A 63 -23.49 -11.89 -15.26
N ILE A 64 -24.65 -11.25 -15.26
CA ILE A 64 -24.90 -10.03 -14.48
C ILE A 64 -25.96 -10.34 -13.44
N TYR A 65 -25.62 -10.11 -12.18
CA TYR A 65 -26.42 -10.41 -11.00
C TYR A 65 -26.87 -9.09 -10.36
N THR A 66 -28.18 -8.89 -10.27
CA THR A 66 -28.78 -7.64 -9.78
C THR A 66 -29.97 -7.92 -8.87
N MET A 67 -30.22 -7.04 -7.91
CA MET A 67 -31.52 -6.98 -7.24
C MET A 67 -32.48 -6.14 -8.08
N GLU A 68 -33.78 -6.47 -8.07
CA GLU A 68 -34.78 -5.62 -8.70
C GLU A 68 -34.93 -4.31 -7.91
N GLU A 69 -34.58 -3.19 -8.54
CA GLU A 69 -34.72 -1.85 -7.97
C GLU A 69 -35.37 -0.89 -8.97
N GLY A 70 -35.75 0.30 -8.49
CA GLY A 70 -36.36 1.36 -9.30
C GLY A 70 -35.51 1.74 -10.51
N ARG A 71 -36.18 2.05 -11.64
CA ARG A 71 -35.51 2.44 -12.89
C ARG A 71 -34.55 3.62 -12.65
N GLY A 72 -33.31 3.49 -13.13
CA GLY A 72 -32.32 4.58 -13.18
C GLY A 72 -31.29 4.63 -12.04
N THR A 73 -31.36 3.74 -11.05
CA THR A 73 -30.35 3.70 -9.98
C THR A 73 -29.13 2.87 -10.40
N LYS A 74 -27.95 3.49 -10.48
CA LYS A 74 -26.66 2.79 -10.68
C LYS A 74 -26.05 2.34 -9.35
N LYS A 75 -25.51 1.13 -9.30
CA LYS A 75 -24.88 0.54 -8.11
C LYS A 75 -23.40 0.21 -8.36
N PRO A 76 -22.55 0.22 -7.32
CA PRO A 76 -21.19 -0.24 -7.47
C PRO A 76 -21.15 -1.69 -7.97
N VAL A 77 -20.11 -2.01 -8.74
CA VAL A 77 -19.97 -3.30 -9.44
C VAL A 77 -18.87 -4.11 -8.79
N ILE A 78 -19.10 -5.39 -8.50
CA ILE A 78 -18.06 -6.35 -8.12
C ILE A 78 -17.86 -7.33 -9.27
N ILE A 79 -16.67 -7.30 -9.85
CA ILE A 79 -16.31 -8.11 -11.02
C ILE A 79 -15.38 -9.22 -10.58
N PHE A 80 -15.75 -10.45 -10.92
CA PHE A 80 -14.94 -11.63 -10.68
C PHE A 80 -14.07 -11.87 -11.92
N LEU A 81 -12.78 -11.53 -11.83
CA LEU A 81 -11.79 -11.71 -12.89
C LEU A 81 -11.16 -13.11 -12.79
N ASN A 82 -12.02 -14.12 -12.89
CA ASN A 82 -11.66 -15.53 -12.97
C ASN A 82 -11.78 -16.00 -14.42
N GLY A 83 -10.69 -16.51 -15.00
CA GLY A 83 -10.71 -16.86 -16.41
C GLY A 83 -9.45 -17.54 -16.96
N ILE A 84 -8.33 -17.55 -16.22
CA ILE A 84 -7.10 -18.22 -16.68
C ILE A 84 -7.35 -19.71 -17.03
N GLY A 85 -8.35 -20.34 -16.40
CA GLY A 85 -8.73 -21.73 -16.63
C GLY A 85 -9.65 -21.99 -17.82
N ASP A 86 -10.18 -20.96 -18.51
CA ASP A 86 -11.11 -21.16 -19.62
C ASP A 86 -10.42 -21.79 -20.84
N ARG A 87 -10.92 -22.96 -21.25
CA ARG A 87 -10.42 -23.73 -22.41
C ARG A 87 -11.57 -24.04 -23.36
N GLU A 88 -11.27 -23.99 -24.66
CA GLU A 88 -12.24 -24.32 -25.69
C GLU A 88 -12.75 -25.76 -25.52
N GLY A 89 -14.08 -25.94 -25.55
CA GLY A 89 -14.73 -27.23 -25.36
C GLY A 89 -14.88 -27.70 -23.90
N GLN A 90 -14.47 -26.89 -22.91
CA GLN A 90 -14.67 -27.17 -21.49
C GLN A 90 -15.69 -26.19 -20.86
N PRO A 91 -16.37 -26.57 -19.76
CA PRO A 91 -17.17 -25.63 -18.98
C PRO A 91 -16.32 -24.43 -18.55
N THR A 92 -16.80 -23.22 -18.79
CA THR A 92 -16.10 -21.99 -18.42
C THR A 92 -16.09 -21.81 -16.90
N MET A 93 -15.09 -21.12 -16.36
CA MET A 93 -15.00 -20.84 -14.92
C MET A 93 -16.25 -20.13 -14.41
N LYS A 94 -16.84 -19.22 -15.18
CA LYS A 94 -18.15 -18.59 -14.85
C LYS A 94 -19.24 -19.60 -14.48
N SER A 95 -19.21 -20.80 -15.07
CA SER A 95 -20.21 -21.84 -14.80
C SER A 95 -20.04 -22.54 -13.45
N TRP A 96 -18.89 -22.41 -12.76
CA TRP A 96 -18.69 -23.04 -11.46
C TRP A 96 -19.54 -22.37 -10.39
N ALA A 97 -20.02 -23.13 -9.41
CA ALA A 97 -20.94 -22.68 -8.38
C ALA A 97 -20.37 -21.52 -7.54
N ILE A 98 -19.06 -21.48 -7.30
CA ILE A 98 -18.41 -20.38 -6.58
C ILE A 98 -18.52 -19.05 -7.33
N TYR A 99 -18.33 -19.05 -8.65
CA TYR A 99 -18.43 -17.86 -9.52
C TYR A 99 -19.88 -17.52 -9.91
N GLN A 100 -20.82 -18.33 -9.45
CA GLN A 100 -22.25 -18.08 -9.51
C GLN A 100 -22.79 -17.54 -8.18
N SER A 101 -22.33 -18.08 -7.06
CA SER A 101 -22.84 -17.76 -5.72
C SER A 101 -22.20 -16.49 -5.15
N TRP A 102 -20.91 -16.24 -5.37
CA TRP A 102 -20.26 -15.00 -4.94
C TRP A 102 -20.87 -13.73 -5.58
N PRO A 103 -21.08 -13.65 -6.91
CA PRO A 103 -21.76 -12.50 -7.51
C PRO A 103 -23.20 -12.33 -7.00
N ARG A 104 -23.92 -13.44 -6.74
CA ARG A 104 -25.25 -13.39 -6.11
C ARG A 104 -25.18 -12.84 -4.69
N LEU A 105 -24.19 -13.24 -3.91
CA LEU A 105 -23.96 -12.71 -2.57
C LEU A 105 -23.75 -11.20 -2.62
N MET A 106 -22.87 -10.71 -3.52
CA MET A 106 -22.64 -9.26 -3.69
C MET A 106 -23.91 -8.53 -4.13
N ALA A 107 -24.67 -9.10 -5.07
CA ALA A 107 -25.95 -8.53 -5.49
C ALA A 107 -26.92 -8.40 -4.31
N ALA A 108 -26.99 -9.41 -3.45
CA ALA A 108 -27.84 -9.39 -2.27
C ALA A 108 -27.42 -8.35 -1.21
N TYR A 109 -26.16 -7.90 -1.23
CA TYR A 109 -25.64 -6.77 -0.43
C TYR A 109 -25.79 -5.40 -1.11
N GLY A 110 -26.46 -5.31 -2.27
CA GLY A 110 -26.77 -4.05 -2.95
C GLY A 110 -25.77 -3.64 -4.03
N TYR A 111 -24.90 -4.55 -4.47
CA TYR A 111 -23.98 -4.35 -5.59
C TYR A 111 -24.54 -4.92 -6.91
N VAL A 112 -23.85 -4.67 -8.03
CA VAL A 112 -23.98 -5.51 -9.23
C VAL A 112 -22.87 -6.55 -9.21
N GLY A 113 -23.21 -7.83 -9.18
CA GLY A 113 -22.25 -8.92 -9.33
C GLY A 113 -22.02 -9.24 -10.80
N VAL A 114 -20.77 -9.41 -11.22
CA VAL A 114 -20.43 -9.80 -12.60
C VAL A 114 -19.45 -10.97 -12.60
N SER A 115 -19.82 -12.05 -13.27
CA SER A 115 -18.88 -13.12 -13.64
C SER A 115 -18.69 -13.13 -15.14
N MET A 116 -17.50 -13.49 -15.61
CA MET A 116 -17.14 -13.41 -17.01
C MET A 116 -16.53 -14.70 -17.54
N GLU A 117 -16.67 -14.91 -18.85
CA GLU A 117 -15.81 -15.79 -19.62
C GLU A 117 -14.58 -15.02 -20.09
N THR A 118 -13.46 -15.70 -20.30
CA THR A 118 -12.27 -15.13 -20.94
C THR A 118 -11.76 -16.04 -22.06
N ASP A 119 -10.82 -15.53 -22.85
CA ASP A 119 -9.91 -16.38 -23.59
C ASP A 119 -8.66 -16.59 -22.73
N GLY A 120 -8.41 -17.82 -22.28
CA GLY A 120 -7.27 -18.16 -21.43
C GLY A 120 -5.90 -17.79 -22.02
N ASN A 121 -5.81 -17.60 -23.34
CA ASN A 121 -4.59 -17.15 -24.02
C ASN A 121 -4.52 -15.62 -24.20
N LYS A 122 -5.64 -14.90 -24.02
CA LYS A 122 -5.76 -13.44 -24.21
C LYS A 122 -6.46 -12.77 -23.02
N VAL A 123 -6.11 -13.19 -21.81
CA VAL A 123 -6.76 -12.76 -20.56
C VAL A 123 -6.72 -11.24 -20.39
N GLN A 124 -5.55 -10.62 -20.63
CA GLN A 124 -5.38 -9.17 -20.49
C GLN A 124 -6.27 -8.38 -21.46
N ASP A 125 -6.34 -8.81 -22.74
CA ASP A 125 -7.21 -8.18 -23.74
C ASP A 125 -8.69 -8.34 -23.36
N CYS A 126 -9.06 -9.48 -22.79
CA CYS A 126 -10.42 -9.73 -22.32
C CYS A 126 -10.81 -8.75 -21.20
N PHE A 127 -9.87 -8.42 -20.31
CA PHE A 127 -10.10 -7.42 -19.26
C PHE A 127 -10.25 -6.02 -19.87
N ASP A 128 -9.41 -5.63 -20.83
CA ASP A 128 -9.55 -4.33 -21.51
C ASP A 128 -10.91 -4.18 -22.22
N ASP A 129 -11.36 -5.23 -22.90
CA ASP A 129 -12.68 -5.23 -23.55
C ASP A 129 -13.84 -5.22 -22.54
N LEU A 130 -13.71 -5.94 -21.42
CA LEU A 130 -14.69 -5.91 -20.33
C LEU A 130 -14.89 -4.50 -19.80
N PHE A 131 -13.80 -3.81 -19.47
CA PHE A 131 -13.90 -2.47 -18.92
C PHE A 131 -14.40 -1.46 -19.96
N ARG A 132 -14.04 -1.63 -21.24
CA ARG A 132 -14.64 -0.84 -22.34
C ARG A 132 -16.14 -1.08 -22.48
N PHE A 133 -16.58 -2.33 -22.33
CA PHE A 133 -18.01 -2.68 -22.31
C PHE A 133 -18.72 -2.01 -21.13
N ILE A 134 -18.13 -2.03 -19.94
CA ILE A 134 -18.73 -1.39 -18.76
C ILE A 134 -18.90 0.11 -18.99
N SER A 135 -17.89 0.81 -19.53
CA SER A 135 -18.01 2.25 -19.78
C SER A 135 -19.12 2.56 -20.80
N LYS A 136 -19.26 1.73 -21.83
CA LYS A 136 -20.20 1.98 -22.93
C LYS A 136 -21.62 1.52 -22.63
N GLU A 137 -21.77 0.36 -22.02
CA GLU A 137 -23.01 -0.41 -21.95
C GLU A 137 -23.45 -0.72 -20.51
N GLY A 138 -22.54 -0.60 -19.53
CA GLY A 138 -22.80 -1.02 -18.14
C GLY A 138 -24.01 -0.34 -17.50
N SER A 139 -24.25 0.93 -17.85
CA SER A 139 -25.41 1.68 -17.34
C SER A 139 -26.77 1.03 -17.66
N LYS A 140 -26.87 0.29 -18.78
CA LYS A 140 -28.08 -0.47 -19.16
C LYS A 140 -28.40 -1.60 -18.19
N TYR A 141 -27.39 -2.04 -17.45
CA TYR A 141 -27.47 -3.12 -16.47
C TYR A 141 -27.40 -2.61 -15.02
N GLY A 142 -27.59 -1.30 -14.80
CA GLY A 142 -27.55 -0.70 -13.47
C GLY A 142 -26.13 -0.57 -12.89
N MET A 143 -25.09 -0.73 -13.70
CA MET A 143 -23.69 -0.61 -13.25
C MET A 143 -23.27 0.85 -13.13
N ASP A 144 -22.63 1.18 -12.01
CA ASP A 144 -21.86 2.42 -11.86
C ASP A 144 -20.41 2.21 -12.29
N GLU A 145 -20.07 2.72 -13.47
CA GLU A 145 -18.73 2.62 -14.04
C GLU A 145 -17.65 3.30 -13.18
N ASN A 146 -18.01 4.18 -12.24
CA ASN A 146 -17.05 4.91 -11.40
C ASN A 146 -16.78 4.25 -10.05
N ARG A 147 -17.50 3.17 -9.73
CA ARG A 147 -17.41 2.46 -8.45
C ARG A 147 -17.30 0.96 -8.69
N ILE A 148 -16.11 0.51 -9.09
CA ILE A 148 -15.85 -0.88 -9.44
C ILE A 148 -14.88 -1.51 -8.43
N GLY A 149 -15.28 -2.62 -7.85
CA GLY A 149 -14.44 -3.56 -7.13
C GLY A 149 -14.09 -4.77 -7.99
N VAL A 150 -12.89 -5.31 -7.83
CA VAL A 150 -12.41 -6.48 -8.58
C VAL A 150 -12.00 -7.60 -7.64
N TYR A 151 -12.49 -8.81 -7.87
CA TYR A 151 -12.10 -10.02 -7.16
C TYR A 151 -11.32 -10.97 -8.07
N ALA A 152 -10.24 -11.55 -7.56
CA ALA A 152 -9.56 -12.69 -8.17
C ALA A 152 -9.02 -13.64 -7.10
N ALA A 153 -8.93 -14.93 -7.44
CA ALA A 153 -8.56 -15.96 -6.48
C ALA A 153 -7.68 -17.06 -7.10
N SER A 154 -6.84 -17.68 -6.27
CA SER A 154 -5.93 -18.77 -6.66
C SER A 154 -5.03 -18.35 -7.83
N ALA A 155 -4.88 -19.20 -8.85
CA ALA A 155 -4.08 -18.92 -10.04
C ALA A 155 -4.45 -17.60 -10.74
N ASN A 156 -5.70 -17.13 -10.61
CA ASN A 156 -6.16 -15.88 -11.24
C ASN A 156 -5.50 -14.63 -10.66
N THR A 157 -4.97 -14.67 -9.43
CA THR A 157 -4.41 -13.47 -8.79
C THR A 157 -3.18 -12.93 -9.54
N THR A 158 -2.40 -13.77 -10.22
CA THR A 158 -1.22 -13.30 -10.95
C THR A 158 -1.60 -12.43 -12.15
N GLN A 159 -2.43 -12.93 -13.07
CA GLN A 159 -2.80 -12.16 -14.27
C GLN A 159 -3.72 -10.99 -13.93
N SER A 160 -4.73 -11.22 -13.09
CA SER A 160 -5.65 -10.17 -12.65
C SER A 160 -4.92 -9.13 -11.82
N GLY A 161 -4.03 -9.55 -10.92
CA GLY A 161 -3.18 -8.66 -10.14
C GLY A 161 -2.23 -7.83 -11.02
N ASN A 162 -1.55 -8.44 -11.98
CA ASN A 162 -0.69 -7.71 -12.92
C ASN A 162 -1.48 -6.71 -13.78
N TYR A 163 -2.71 -7.07 -14.20
CA TYR A 163 -3.60 -6.14 -14.88
C TYR A 163 -3.90 -4.92 -14.02
N LEU A 164 -4.31 -5.16 -12.77
CA LEU A 164 -4.71 -4.13 -11.81
C LEU A 164 -3.58 -3.15 -11.46
N MET A 165 -2.32 -3.59 -11.55
CA MET A 165 -1.17 -2.73 -11.27
C MET A 165 -0.74 -1.85 -12.45
N LYS A 166 -1.33 -2.00 -13.64
CA LYS A 166 -1.03 -1.11 -14.78
C LYS A 166 -1.38 0.35 -14.43
N ALA A 167 -0.63 1.31 -14.98
CA ALA A 167 -0.95 2.74 -14.83
C ALA A 167 -2.24 3.15 -15.59
N THR A 168 -2.64 2.35 -16.58
CA THR A 168 -3.72 2.66 -17.53
C THR A 168 -5.01 1.88 -17.27
N ILE A 169 -5.21 1.32 -16.07
CA ILE A 169 -6.48 0.61 -15.79
C ILE A 169 -7.66 1.59 -15.84
N HIS A 170 -8.86 1.02 -15.99
CA HIS A 170 -10.09 1.78 -15.93
C HIS A 170 -10.18 2.61 -14.62
N PRO A 171 -10.35 3.95 -14.68
CA PRO A 171 -10.27 4.84 -13.52
C PRO A 171 -11.40 4.62 -12.49
N GLY A 172 -12.47 3.94 -12.92
CA GLY A 172 -13.55 3.49 -12.06
C GLY A 172 -13.24 2.32 -11.15
N ILE A 173 -12.11 1.62 -11.34
CA ILE A 173 -11.65 0.58 -10.41
C ILE A 173 -11.14 1.27 -9.15
N LYS A 174 -11.82 1.05 -8.03
CA LYS A 174 -11.54 1.73 -6.75
C LYS A 174 -10.95 0.82 -5.69
N ALA A 175 -11.09 -0.50 -5.83
CA ALA A 175 -10.46 -1.45 -4.91
C ALA A 175 -10.37 -2.86 -5.54
N ALA A 176 -9.48 -3.69 -5.02
CA ALA A 176 -9.34 -5.10 -5.42
C ALA A 176 -9.26 -6.06 -4.21
N VAL A 177 -9.69 -7.31 -4.40
CA VAL A 177 -9.56 -8.41 -3.45
C VAL A 177 -8.87 -9.57 -4.16
N LEU A 178 -7.76 -10.03 -3.58
CA LEU A 178 -6.94 -11.12 -4.11
C LEU A 178 -6.86 -12.23 -3.06
N TYR A 179 -7.41 -13.39 -3.37
CA TYR A 179 -7.53 -14.52 -2.45
C TYR A 179 -6.53 -15.63 -2.76
N TYR A 180 -5.78 -16.07 -1.74
CA TYR A 180 -4.99 -17.31 -1.66
C TYR A 180 -4.23 -17.64 -2.95
N GLY A 181 -3.61 -16.62 -3.54
CA GLY A 181 -2.87 -16.74 -4.78
C GLY A 181 -1.51 -16.07 -4.66
N ASN A 182 -0.83 -15.85 -5.78
CA ASN A 182 0.43 -15.12 -5.81
C ASN A 182 0.20 -13.60 -5.87
N MET A 183 1.16 -12.85 -5.32
CA MET A 183 1.24 -11.40 -5.50
C MET A 183 1.52 -11.06 -6.98
N PRO A 184 1.04 -9.91 -7.50
CA PRO A 184 1.50 -9.36 -8.77
C PRO A 184 3.03 -9.32 -8.84
N THR A 185 3.59 -9.58 -10.02
CA THR A 185 5.03 -9.58 -10.29
C THR A 185 5.54 -8.23 -10.79
N VAL A 186 4.73 -7.18 -10.67
CA VAL A 186 4.98 -5.81 -11.11
C VAL A 186 4.85 -4.85 -9.93
N PRO A 187 5.43 -3.62 -9.99
CA PRO A 187 5.35 -2.67 -8.89
C PRO A 187 3.91 -2.36 -8.46
N LEU A 188 3.69 -2.29 -7.14
CA LEU A 188 2.37 -2.05 -6.59
C LEU A 188 1.98 -0.57 -6.74
N ARG A 189 0.68 -0.32 -6.87
CA ARG A 189 0.15 1.04 -7.03
C ARG A 189 -0.24 1.69 -5.70
N LYS A 190 0.08 2.97 -5.56
CA LYS A 190 -0.25 3.79 -4.37
C LYS A 190 -1.72 4.22 -4.30
N ASP A 191 -2.44 4.16 -5.41
CA ASP A 191 -3.81 4.67 -5.54
C ASP A 191 -4.89 3.58 -5.59
N LEU A 192 -4.51 2.30 -5.51
CA LEU A 192 -5.42 1.16 -5.53
C LEU A 192 -5.39 0.39 -4.19
N PRO A 193 -6.41 0.56 -3.33
CA PRO A 193 -6.62 -0.31 -2.17
C PRO A 193 -6.78 -1.77 -2.58
N VAL A 194 -6.06 -2.67 -1.89
CA VAL A 194 -6.16 -4.11 -2.12
C VAL A 194 -6.28 -4.86 -0.80
N LEU A 195 -7.28 -5.75 -0.70
CA LEU A 195 -7.32 -6.78 0.34
C LEU A 195 -6.68 -8.05 -0.20
N PHE A 196 -5.49 -8.38 0.29
CA PHE A 196 -4.76 -9.59 -0.07
C PHE A 196 -4.91 -10.62 1.05
N VAL A 197 -5.64 -11.71 0.78
CA VAL A 197 -5.90 -12.76 1.76
C VAL A 197 -4.97 -13.94 1.50
N VAL A 198 -4.13 -14.26 2.47
CA VAL A 198 -3.26 -15.45 2.47
C VAL A 198 -3.97 -16.57 3.21
N ALA A 199 -4.21 -17.71 2.56
CA ALA A 199 -4.66 -18.91 3.26
C ALA A 199 -3.46 -19.57 3.97
N GLU A 200 -3.63 -19.96 5.23
CA GLU A 200 -2.59 -20.69 5.97
C GLU A 200 -2.19 -21.98 5.22
N GLY A 201 -3.17 -22.65 4.61
CA GLY A 201 -2.97 -23.82 3.77
C GLY A 201 -1.98 -23.65 2.62
N ASP A 202 -1.67 -22.42 2.18
CA ASP A 202 -0.73 -22.13 1.09
C ASP A 202 0.66 -21.71 1.58
N VAL A 203 0.83 -21.47 2.88
CA VAL A 203 2.11 -21.03 3.43
C VAL A 203 3.09 -22.21 3.44
N ARG A 204 4.11 -22.13 2.57
CA ARG A 204 5.22 -23.07 2.46
C ARG A 204 6.54 -22.31 2.41
N GLY A 205 7.54 -22.72 3.19
CA GLY A 205 8.87 -22.09 3.20
C GLY A 205 8.80 -20.56 3.33
N ASN A 206 9.38 -19.86 2.36
CA ASN A 206 9.44 -18.39 2.33
C ASN A 206 8.33 -17.72 1.50
N SER A 207 7.25 -18.45 1.18
CA SER A 207 6.08 -17.86 0.51
C SER A 207 5.60 -16.61 1.27
N TYR A 208 5.20 -15.59 0.53
CA TYR A 208 4.59 -14.36 1.05
C TYR A 208 5.45 -13.44 1.95
N GLN A 209 6.68 -13.82 2.33
CA GLN A 209 7.54 -13.01 3.22
C GLN A 209 7.82 -11.59 2.70
N HIS A 210 7.84 -11.41 1.38
CA HIS A 210 8.21 -10.14 0.75
C HIS A 210 7.03 -9.20 0.47
N ILE A 211 5.77 -9.61 0.72
CA ILE A 211 4.61 -8.76 0.40
C ILE A 211 4.72 -7.43 1.15
N TRP A 212 4.99 -7.47 2.46
CA TRP A 212 5.04 -6.24 3.26
C TRP A 212 6.17 -5.31 2.82
N ASN A 213 7.31 -5.86 2.40
CA ASN A 213 8.41 -5.07 1.86
C ASN A 213 8.00 -4.34 0.57
N GLU A 214 7.29 -5.00 -0.34
CA GLU A 214 6.78 -4.35 -1.55
C GLU A 214 5.68 -3.32 -1.24
N VAL A 215 4.82 -3.57 -0.25
CA VAL A 215 3.83 -2.58 0.22
C VAL A 215 4.51 -1.32 0.74
N LEU A 216 5.51 -1.46 1.61
CA LEU A 216 6.27 -0.33 2.15
C LEU A 216 7.03 0.44 1.06
N LYS A 217 7.72 -0.28 0.18
CA LYS A 217 8.49 0.28 -0.94
C LYS A 217 7.63 1.12 -1.87
N ASN A 218 6.43 0.62 -2.21
CA ASN A 218 5.52 1.30 -3.13
C ASN A 218 4.52 2.24 -2.42
N LYS A 219 4.50 2.25 -1.08
CA LYS A 219 3.49 2.94 -0.26
C LYS A 219 2.06 2.54 -0.69
N ALA A 220 1.88 1.27 -1.03
CA ALA A 220 0.62 0.76 -1.56
C ALA A 220 -0.41 0.61 -0.42
N PRO A 221 -1.69 1.01 -0.63
CA PRO A 221 -2.72 0.92 0.41
C PRO A 221 -3.29 -0.51 0.53
N TRP A 222 -2.41 -1.48 0.74
CA TRP A 222 -2.76 -2.90 0.81
C TRP A 222 -3.05 -3.32 2.25
N THR A 223 -4.16 -4.04 2.44
CA THR A 223 -4.48 -4.78 3.66
C THR A 223 -4.12 -6.24 3.43
N ILE A 224 -3.21 -6.79 4.24
CA ILE A 224 -2.85 -8.20 4.18
C ILE A 224 -3.56 -8.93 5.31
N LYS A 225 -4.34 -9.95 4.98
CA LYS A 225 -5.04 -10.81 5.94
C LYS A 225 -4.46 -12.21 5.90
N MET A 226 -4.02 -12.73 7.05
CA MET A 226 -3.81 -14.16 7.21
C MET A 226 -5.14 -14.83 7.58
N ALA A 227 -5.59 -15.76 6.76
CA ALA A 227 -6.72 -16.65 7.03
C ALA A 227 -6.21 -17.89 7.78
N SER A 228 -5.96 -17.70 9.08
CA SER A 228 -5.44 -18.75 9.98
C SER A 228 -6.41 -19.92 10.13
N GLY A 229 -5.88 -21.13 10.14
CA GLY A 229 -6.65 -22.38 10.21
C GLY A 229 -7.45 -22.70 8.94
N LEU A 230 -7.27 -21.94 7.85
CA LEU A 230 -8.06 -22.08 6.63
C LEU A 230 -7.22 -22.57 5.44
N PRO A 231 -7.75 -23.52 4.64
CA PRO A 231 -7.07 -24.07 3.47
C PRO A 231 -7.19 -23.15 2.25
N HIS A 232 -6.49 -23.53 1.17
CA HIS A 232 -6.77 -23.00 -0.15
C HIS A 232 -8.26 -23.18 -0.52
N GLY A 233 -8.90 -22.16 -1.09
CA GLY A 233 -10.32 -22.23 -1.45
C GLY A 233 -11.28 -22.30 -0.25
N PHE A 234 -10.86 -21.83 0.93
CA PHE A 234 -11.66 -21.88 2.15
C PHE A 234 -13.06 -21.25 1.99
N ASP A 235 -13.20 -20.26 1.12
CA ASP A 235 -14.45 -19.56 0.86
C ASP A 235 -15.51 -20.44 0.20
N ALA A 236 -15.12 -21.59 -0.35
CA ALA A 236 -16.03 -22.63 -0.85
C ALA A 236 -16.04 -23.89 0.01
N PHE A 237 -14.90 -24.29 0.58
CA PHE A 237 -14.72 -25.64 1.14
C PHE A 237 -14.67 -25.71 2.67
N SER A 238 -14.53 -24.57 3.36
CA SER A 238 -14.47 -24.53 4.82
C SER A 238 -15.80 -24.09 5.40
N ASP A 239 -16.63 -25.07 5.74
CA ASP A 239 -17.91 -24.84 6.39
C ASP A 239 -17.74 -24.55 7.90
N ASN A 240 -17.15 -23.40 8.21
CA ASN A 240 -16.94 -22.92 9.57
C ASN A 240 -17.11 -21.39 9.69
N ASP A 241 -17.06 -20.89 10.92
CA ASP A 241 -17.24 -19.47 11.20
C ASP A 241 -16.03 -18.64 10.73
N GLU A 242 -14.82 -19.19 10.81
CA GLU A 242 -13.59 -18.52 10.40
C GLU A 242 -13.64 -18.14 8.92
N ALA A 243 -14.05 -19.06 8.04
CA ALA A 243 -14.20 -18.80 6.61
C ALA A 243 -15.26 -17.72 6.34
N ARG A 244 -16.40 -17.80 7.04
CA ARG A 244 -17.49 -16.81 6.93
C ARG A 244 -17.06 -15.43 7.41
N ILE A 245 -16.23 -15.34 8.45
CA ILE A 245 -15.67 -14.09 8.93
C ILE A 245 -14.80 -13.45 7.84
N VAL A 246 -13.92 -14.22 7.19
CA VAL A 246 -13.09 -13.67 6.10
C VAL A 246 -13.94 -13.18 4.92
N VAL A 247 -15.00 -13.91 4.56
CA VAL A 247 -15.97 -13.44 3.54
C VAL A 247 -16.68 -12.14 3.98
N LYS A 248 -17.09 -12.02 5.24
CA LYS A 248 -17.69 -10.79 5.80
C LYS A 248 -16.71 -9.62 5.82
N GLU A 249 -15.43 -9.86 6.13
CA GLU A 249 -14.37 -8.86 6.07
C GLU A 249 -14.19 -8.32 4.64
N THR A 250 -14.25 -9.20 3.63
CA THR A 250 -14.22 -8.80 2.22
C THR A 250 -15.42 -7.93 1.83
N ILE A 251 -16.63 -8.24 2.31
CA ILE A 251 -17.80 -7.39 2.09
C ILE A 251 -17.61 -6.01 2.76
N SER A 252 -17.08 -5.98 3.99
CA SER A 252 -16.78 -4.72 4.69
C SER A 252 -15.71 -3.90 3.97
N PHE A 253 -14.70 -4.55 3.40
CA PHE A 253 -13.69 -3.90 2.58
C PHE A 253 -14.33 -3.21 1.36
N TRP A 254 -15.26 -3.86 0.67
CA TRP A 254 -16.00 -3.23 -0.42
C TRP A 254 -16.82 -2.03 0.00
N LYS A 255 -17.53 -2.11 1.13
CA LYS A 255 -18.28 -0.97 1.67
C LYS A 255 -17.38 0.22 1.91
N ASN A 256 -16.20 0.00 2.50
CA ASN A 256 -15.26 1.08 2.82
C ASN A 256 -14.67 1.79 1.58
N HIS A 257 -14.64 1.12 0.43
CA HIS A 257 -13.97 1.64 -0.77
C HIS A 257 -14.90 1.97 -1.94
N LEU A 258 -16.12 1.42 -1.96
CA LEU A 258 -17.08 1.61 -3.04
C LEU A 258 -18.32 2.39 -2.60
N ASP A 259 -18.67 2.38 -1.32
CA ASP A 259 -19.82 3.12 -0.85
C ASP A 259 -19.41 4.58 -0.53
N PRO A 260 -20.34 5.53 -0.58
CA PRO A 260 -20.05 6.89 -0.16
C PRO A 260 -19.64 6.94 1.30
N VAL A 261 -18.45 7.50 1.57
CA VAL A 261 -18.04 7.80 2.95
C VAL A 261 -18.91 8.93 3.48
N VAL A 262 -19.56 8.68 4.62
CA VAL A 262 -20.38 9.70 5.29
C VAL A 262 -19.50 10.89 5.63
N LYS A 263 -19.80 12.05 5.04
CA LYS A 263 -19.12 13.28 5.36
C LYS A 263 -19.63 13.79 6.71
N PRO A 264 -18.75 14.25 7.60
CA PRO A 264 -19.21 14.82 8.85
C PRO A 264 -19.96 16.12 8.61
N GLY A 265 -20.90 16.45 9.50
CA GLY A 265 -21.70 17.68 9.41
C GLY A 265 -20.96 18.96 9.76
N TRP A 266 -19.73 18.88 10.28
CA TRP A 266 -18.95 20.07 10.63
C TRP A 266 -18.20 20.65 9.42
N LYS A 267 -18.00 21.97 9.44
CA LYS A 267 -17.19 22.67 8.43
C LYS A 267 -15.72 22.21 8.51
N LYS A 268 -15.02 22.27 7.37
CA LYS A 268 -13.58 22.01 7.30
C LYS A 268 -12.86 22.99 8.25
N SER A 269 -11.99 22.47 9.13
CA SER A 269 -11.23 23.25 10.10
C SER A 269 -9.81 23.49 9.58
N VAL A 270 -9.40 24.76 9.55
CA VAL A 270 -8.04 25.17 9.19
C VAL A 270 -7.05 24.62 10.24
N GLU A 271 -7.44 24.61 11.51
CA GLU A 271 -6.64 24.08 12.62
C GLU A 271 -6.35 22.59 12.44
N ARG A 272 -7.34 21.79 12.00
CA ARG A 272 -7.10 20.38 11.68
C ARG A 272 -6.11 20.20 10.54
N GLU A 273 -6.20 21.05 9.51
CA GLU A 273 -5.27 21.01 8.37
C GLU A 273 -3.84 21.44 8.77
N ILE A 274 -3.72 22.42 9.67
CA ILE A 274 -2.43 22.83 10.26
C ILE A 274 -1.80 21.66 11.03
N VAL A 275 -2.57 21.02 11.91
CA VAL A 275 -2.09 19.89 12.71
C VAL A 275 -1.72 18.70 11.81
N GLU A 276 -2.54 18.38 10.80
CA GLU A 276 -2.22 17.37 9.79
C GLU A 276 -0.89 17.69 9.07
N THR A 277 -0.71 18.94 8.64
CA THR A 277 0.51 19.39 7.94
C THR A 277 1.76 19.23 8.82
N GLN A 278 1.62 19.47 10.13
CA GLN A 278 2.68 19.21 11.11
C GLN A 278 3.01 17.71 11.24
N TYR A 279 2.02 16.83 11.26
CA TYR A 279 2.26 15.37 11.31
C TYR A 279 2.93 14.85 10.03
N TRP A 280 2.66 15.48 8.89
CA TRP A 280 3.41 15.25 7.65
C TRP A 280 4.82 15.85 7.66
N GLN A 281 5.19 16.62 8.69
CA GLN A 281 6.43 17.37 8.79
C GLN A 281 6.69 18.26 7.56
N ASN A 282 5.62 18.76 6.93
CA ASN A 282 5.72 19.68 5.80
C ASN A 282 5.89 21.11 6.32
N TYR A 283 7.07 21.41 6.86
CA TYR A 283 7.37 22.67 7.52
C TYR A 283 7.21 23.92 6.64
N PRO A 284 7.54 23.91 5.33
CA PRO A 284 7.28 25.05 4.45
C PRO A 284 5.78 25.39 4.39
N ARG A 285 4.92 24.40 4.15
CA ARG A 285 3.45 24.61 4.14
C ARG A 285 2.94 24.98 5.52
N LEU A 286 3.44 24.33 6.57
CA LEU A 286 3.06 24.64 7.94
C LEU A 286 3.36 26.11 8.27
N LEU A 287 4.54 26.61 7.89
CA LEU A 287 4.91 28.00 8.13
C LEU A 287 3.95 28.96 7.42
N GLU A 288 3.65 28.71 6.15
CA GLU A 288 2.68 29.51 5.39
C GLU A 288 1.31 29.55 6.08
N MET A 289 0.77 28.39 6.44
CA MET A 289 -0.53 28.27 7.10
C MET A 289 -0.52 28.93 8.48
N MET A 290 0.56 28.79 9.25
CA MET A 290 0.68 29.41 10.57
C MET A 290 0.78 30.93 10.49
N ARG A 291 1.45 31.49 9.47
CA ARG A 291 1.46 32.95 9.24
C ARG A 291 0.06 33.49 8.98
N GLN A 292 -0.69 32.84 8.10
CA GLN A 292 -2.09 33.20 7.83
C GLN A 292 -2.97 33.06 9.08
N TRP A 293 -2.81 31.95 9.82
CA TRP A 293 -3.58 31.71 11.03
C TRP A 293 -3.29 32.76 12.10
N LYS A 294 -2.02 33.09 12.37
CA LYS A 294 -1.64 34.13 13.34
C LYS A 294 -2.11 35.52 12.92
N GLN A 295 -2.12 35.84 11.62
CA GLN A 295 -2.68 37.09 11.13
C GLN A 295 -4.19 37.20 11.44
N ASN A 296 -4.93 36.12 11.23
CA ASN A 296 -6.38 36.07 11.49
C ASN A 296 -6.73 36.01 12.99
N HIS A 297 -5.77 35.65 13.84
CA HIS A 297 -5.91 35.56 15.29
C HIS A 297 -4.97 36.55 16.00
N ALA A 298 -4.76 37.73 15.41
CA ALA A 298 -3.88 38.75 15.97
C ALA A 298 -4.31 39.14 17.39
N GLY A 299 -3.38 39.08 18.34
CA GLY A 299 -3.62 39.39 19.75
C GLY A 299 -4.10 38.21 20.62
N ALA A 300 -4.42 37.06 20.03
CA ALA A 300 -4.70 35.85 20.80
C ALA A 300 -3.40 35.21 21.33
N SER A 301 -3.38 34.84 22.61
CA SER A 301 -2.33 33.99 23.19
C SER A 301 -2.75 32.53 23.06
N ASP A 302 -2.03 31.77 22.24
CA ASP A 302 -2.21 30.32 22.10
C ASP A 302 -0.84 29.64 22.13
N PRO A 303 -0.43 29.07 23.28
CA PRO A 303 0.86 28.42 23.42
C PRO A 303 1.08 27.24 22.47
N ALA A 304 0.01 26.56 22.04
CA ALA A 304 0.14 25.45 21.08
C ALA A 304 0.41 25.98 19.68
N ALA A 305 -0.30 27.03 19.26
CA ALA A 305 -0.04 27.71 17.99
C ALA A 305 1.36 28.32 17.96
N ASP A 306 1.81 28.92 19.06
CA ASP A 306 3.16 29.50 19.14
C ASP A 306 4.25 28.43 19.00
N ARG A 307 4.08 27.27 19.63
CA ARG A 307 4.97 26.10 19.46
C ARG A 307 5.02 25.61 18.02
N LEU A 308 3.87 25.48 17.36
CA LEU A 308 3.81 25.06 15.95
C LEU A 308 4.50 26.08 15.04
N TYR A 309 4.25 27.38 15.25
CA TYR A 309 4.87 28.44 14.47
C TYR A 309 6.39 28.49 14.64
N ALA A 310 6.87 28.49 15.88
CA ALA A 310 8.31 28.51 16.17
C ALA A 310 9.02 27.26 15.65
N ASN A 311 8.39 26.09 15.75
CA ASN A 311 8.91 24.86 15.16
C ASN A 311 9.00 24.97 13.64
N ALA A 312 7.95 25.45 12.97
CA ALA A 312 7.95 25.66 11.52
C ALA A 312 9.05 26.63 11.07
N LEU A 313 9.22 27.75 11.78
CA LEU A 313 10.29 28.74 11.53
C LEU A 313 11.68 28.12 11.62
N MET A 314 11.97 27.42 12.72
CA MET A 314 13.26 26.75 12.90
C MET A 314 13.52 25.71 11.81
N ASN A 315 12.50 24.92 11.46
CA ASN A 315 12.65 23.82 10.51
C ASN A 315 12.78 24.29 9.05
N THR A 316 12.44 25.54 8.76
CA THR A 316 12.54 26.16 7.44
C THR A 316 13.72 27.13 7.35
N GLY A 317 14.55 27.24 8.39
CA GLY A 317 15.72 28.12 8.43
C GLY A 317 15.39 29.60 8.68
N ASN A 318 14.17 29.94 9.08
CA ASN A 318 13.78 31.30 9.47
C ASN A 318 14.27 31.61 10.89
N PHE A 319 15.59 31.55 11.09
CA PHE A 319 16.21 31.52 12.41
C PHE A 319 16.07 32.83 13.18
N ASP A 320 16.07 33.99 12.50
CA ASP A 320 15.92 35.30 13.16
C ASP A 320 14.56 35.43 13.87
N GLU A 321 13.48 34.95 13.24
CA GLU A 321 12.15 34.93 13.84
C GLU A 321 12.07 33.85 14.92
N ALA A 322 12.63 32.67 14.67
CA ALA A 322 12.64 31.57 15.64
C ALA A 322 13.39 31.96 16.93
N GLU A 323 14.52 32.65 16.82
CA GLU A 323 15.32 33.12 17.96
C GLU A 323 14.48 33.96 18.91
N LYS A 324 13.73 34.93 18.39
CA LYS A 324 12.90 35.83 19.22
C LYS A 324 11.93 35.05 20.10
N ILE A 325 11.34 33.99 19.56
CA ILE A 325 10.37 33.16 20.29
C ILE A 325 11.08 32.22 21.27
N TYR A 326 12.06 31.44 20.81
CA TYR A 326 12.75 30.46 21.65
C TYR A 326 13.56 31.12 22.78
N ARG A 327 14.19 32.26 22.52
CA ARG A 327 14.92 33.01 23.56
C ARG A 327 13.99 33.47 24.66
N GLY A 328 12.81 34.02 24.30
CA GLY A 328 11.80 34.40 25.28
C GLY A 328 11.31 33.24 26.14
N TRP A 329 11.13 32.04 25.54
CA TRP A 329 10.80 30.84 26.32
C TRP A 329 11.91 30.38 27.24
N VAL A 330 13.18 30.42 26.79
CA VAL A 330 14.33 30.06 27.62
C VAL A 330 14.54 31.04 28.77
N GLU A 331 14.30 32.34 28.56
CA GLU A 331 14.39 33.37 29.61
C GLU A 331 13.33 33.17 30.71
N GLN A 332 12.15 32.65 30.35
CA GLN A 332 11.06 32.38 31.29
C GLN A 332 11.13 30.97 31.91
N ASP A 333 11.94 30.08 31.33
CA ASP A 333 12.04 28.69 31.77
C ASP A 333 12.98 28.54 32.97
N THR A 334 12.38 28.26 34.14
CA THR A 334 13.11 28.00 35.38
C THR A 334 13.53 26.53 35.53
N THR A 335 13.06 25.65 34.65
CA THR A 335 13.30 24.20 34.75
C THR A 335 14.57 23.74 34.04
N GLY A 336 15.10 24.55 33.12
CA GLY A 336 16.24 24.16 32.30
C GLY A 336 15.87 23.08 31.27
N ASN A 337 14.70 23.22 30.64
CA ASN A 337 14.14 22.26 29.70
C ASN A 337 15.13 21.98 28.56
N PRO A 338 15.60 20.71 28.43
CA PRO A 338 16.65 20.39 27.47
C PRO A 338 16.19 20.58 26.01
N VAL A 339 14.89 20.43 25.73
CA VAL A 339 14.34 20.65 24.38
C VAL A 339 14.43 22.12 23.98
N LEU A 340 14.12 23.04 24.89
CA LEU A 340 14.18 24.48 24.61
C LEU A 340 15.62 24.94 24.39
N LEU A 341 16.54 24.54 25.28
CA LEU A 341 17.96 24.86 25.17
C LEU A 341 18.57 24.30 23.88
N ARG A 342 18.23 23.05 23.53
CA ARG A 342 18.71 22.40 22.31
C ARG A 342 18.20 23.11 21.05
N ASN A 343 16.90 23.40 20.98
CA ASN A 343 16.33 24.06 19.81
C ASN A 343 16.90 25.48 19.65
N LEU A 344 17.11 26.22 20.74
CA LEU A 344 17.78 27.52 20.68
C LEU A 344 19.25 27.41 20.25
N ALA A 345 19.98 26.38 20.69
CA ALA A 345 21.34 26.13 20.20
C ALA A 345 21.38 25.87 18.68
N ILE A 346 20.44 25.07 18.15
CA ILE A 346 20.31 24.83 16.70
C ILE A 346 20.06 26.14 15.95
N ILE A 347 19.18 27.00 16.47
CA ILE A 347 18.89 28.32 15.91
C ILE A 347 20.16 29.19 15.90
N TYR A 348 20.94 29.19 16.99
CA TYR A 348 22.19 29.94 17.06
C TYR A 348 23.26 29.45 16.07
N TYR A 349 23.39 28.14 15.85
CA TYR A 349 24.24 27.64 14.76
C TYR A 349 23.78 28.17 13.38
N GLY A 350 22.47 28.14 13.12
CA GLY A 350 21.88 28.70 11.90
C GLY A 350 22.14 30.20 11.71
N LEU A 351 22.21 30.95 12.80
CA LEU A 351 22.54 32.39 12.82
C LEU A 351 24.03 32.68 12.88
N ARG A 352 24.91 31.66 12.81
CA ARG A 352 26.37 31.80 12.95
C ARG A 352 26.82 32.36 14.31
N LYS A 353 25.98 32.20 15.34
CA LYS A 353 26.24 32.52 16.76
C LYS A 353 26.83 31.30 17.49
N LYS A 354 28.01 30.84 17.02
CA LYS A 354 28.58 29.55 17.44
C LYS A 354 28.92 29.52 18.94
N GLN A 355 29.43 30.61 19.50
CA GLN A 355 29.78 30.67 20.92
C GLN A 355 28.54 30.51 21.81
N GLU A 356 27.43 31.15 21.43
CA GLU A 356 26.16 31.08 22.16
C GLU A 356 25.53 29.69 22.04
N ALA A 357 25.60 29.07 20.86
CA ALA A 357 25.16 27.70 20.65
C ALA A 357 25.94 26.73 21.56
N GLU A 358 27.27 26.84 21.57
CA GLU A 358 28.15 25.98 22.36
C GLU A 358 27.95 26.16 23.87
N TYR A 359 27.67 27.38 24.32
CA TYR A 359 27.31 27.67 25.71
C TYR A 359 26.03 26.92 26.12
N LEU A 360 24.99 26.95 25.29
CA LEU A 360 23.74 26.22 25.54
C LEU A 360 23.95 24.70 25.49
N LEU A 361 24.74 24.20 24.54
CA LEU A 361 25.08 22.78 24.48
C LEU A 361 25.89 22.32 25.69
N LYS A 362 26.77 23.16 26.23
CA LYS A 362 27.49 22.85 27.47
C LYS A 362 26.54 22.74 28.66
N LYS A 363 25.58 23.67 28.78
CA LYS A 363 24.53 23.61 29.81
C LYS A 363 23.72 22.31 29.74
N LEU A 364 23.45 21.82 28.53
CA LEU A 364 22.76 20.54 28.30
C LEU A 364 23.58 19.32 28.75
N THR A 365 24.90 19.36 28.59
CA THR A 365 25.79 18.25 28.95
C THR A 365 26.18 18.26 30.43
N ASP A 366 26.17 19.42 31.08
CA ASP A 366 26.50 19.57 32.51
C ASP A 366 25.32 19.15 33.42
N SER A 367 24.08 19.13 32.90
CA SER A 367 22.91 18.57 33.59
C SER A 367 22.82 17.05 33.37
N ASN A 368 22.88 16.25 34.44
CA ASN A 368 23.20 14.82 34.36
C ASN A 368 22.03 13.86 34.02
N LEU A 369 21.24 14.15 32.98
CA LEU A 369 20.27 13.21 32.39
C LEU A 369 20.29 13.39 30.86
N GLU A 370 20.83 12.41 30.11
CA GLU A 370 20.81 12.37 28.62
C GLU A 370 21.65 13.38 27.81
N GLY A 371 22.67 14.04 28.39
CA GLY A 371 23.49 15.05 27.69
C GLY A 371 24.04 14.63 26.31
N ARG A 372 24.53 13.37 26.18
CA ARG A 372 24.99 12.81 24.90
C ARG A 372 23.85 12.67 23.88
N ASN A 373 22.68 12.16 24.30
CA ASN A 373 21.51 12.01 23.42
C ASN A 373 21.06 13.36 22.87
N GLN A 374 21.15 14.43 23.67
CA GLN A 374 20.85 15.78 23.19
C GLN A 374 21.83 16.28 22.13
N LEU A 375 23.13 15.97 22.26
CA LEU A 375 24.11 16.25 21.21
C LEU A 375 23.79 15.46 19.93
N MET A 376 23.42 14.19 20.04
CA MET A 376 23.05 13.35 18.89
C MET A 376 21.83 13.89 18.13
N VAL A 377 20.78 14.28 18.87
CA VAL A 377 19.60 14.91 18.27
C VAL A 377 19.97 16.25 17.62
N THR A 378 20.87 17.02 18.24
CA THR A 378 21.36 18.29 17.69
C THR A 378 22.13 18.08 16.39
N ALA A 379 23.12 17.18 16.37
CA ALA A 379 23.93 16.90 15.19
C ALA A 379 23.08 16.40 14.01
N SER A 380 22.17 15.45 14.27
CA SER A 380 21.22 14.96 13.26
C SER A 380 20.35 16.09 12.71
N ARG A 381 19.92 17.01 13.59
CA ARG A 381 19.11 18.16 13.18
C ARG A 381 19.89 19.19 12.36
N LEU A 382 21.13 19.49 12.74
CA LEU A 382 22.02 20.36 11.97
C LEU A 382 22.31 19.78 10.59
N TYR A 383 22.51 18.46 10.49
CA TYR A 383 22.64 17.77 9.21
C TYR A 383 21.39 17.95 8.33
N GLN A 384 20.18 17.76 8.88
CA GLN A 384 18.92 17.98 8.13
C GLN A 384 18.75 19.42 7.65
N LEU A 385 19.29 20.38 8.40
CA LEU A 385 19.32 21.81 8.05
C LEU A 385 20.50 22.18 7.14
N GLN A 386 21.28 21.19 6.69
CA GLN A 386 22.46 21.35 5.83
C GLN A 386 23.60 22.18 6.44
N LEU A 387 23.63 22.29 7.78
CA LEU A 387 24.72 22.90 8.55
C LEU A 387 25.80 21.85 8.85
N TYR A 388 26.36 21.26 7.79
CA TYR A 388 27.14 20.02 7.89
C TYR A 388 28.42 20.14 8.73
N ALA A 389 29.16 21.24 8.63
CA ALA A 389 30.37 21.44 9.42
C ALA A 389 30.06 21.46 10.93
N ASP A 390 29.01 22.20 11.31
CA ASP A 390 28.55 22.29 12.70
C ASP A 390 27.97 20.94 13.18
N ALA A 391 27.26 20.21 12.31
CA ALA A 391 26.77 18.86 12.61
C ALA A 391 27.92 17.89 12.92
N GLY A 392 28.99 17.92 12.11
CA GLY A 392 30.20 17.11 12.31
C GLY A 392 30.87 17.41 13.65
N ASP A 393 31.06 18.70 13.98
CA ASP A 393 31.65 19.12 15.26
C ASP A 393 30.81 18.64 16.47
N VAL A 394 29.48 18.67 16.36
CA VAL A 394 28.59 18.18 17.44
C VAL A 394 28.63 16.66 17.57
N TYR A 395 28.75 15.90 16.46
CA TYR A 395 28.99 14.45 16.53
C TYR A 395 30.34 14.12 17.17
N GLU A 396 31.41 14.85 16.85
CA GLU A 396 32.71 14.70 17.51
C GLU A 396 32.60 14.93 19.02
N LYS A 397 31.83 15.93 19.45
CA LYS A 397 31.54 16.19 20.87
C LYS A 397 30.75 15.06 21.53
N ALA A 398 29.80 14.43 20.83
CA ALA A 398 29.09 13.26 21.37
C ALA A 398 30.03 12.05 21.50
N ASN A 399 30.94 11.86 20.55
CA ASN A 399 31.94 10.79 20.57
C ASN A 399 33.00 10.96 21.65
N SER A 400 33.32 12.20 22.07
CA SER A 400 34.23 12.42 23.20
C SER A 400 33.62 12.01 24.55
N MET A 401 32.29 11.92 24.65
CA MET A 401 31.60 11.38 25.82
C MET A 401 31.54 9.85 25.79
N GLU A 402 31.19 9.28 24.64
CA GLU A 402 31.18 7.84 24.41
C GLU A 402 31.41 7.56 22.92
N SER A 403 32.46 6.79 22.63
CA SER A 403 32.90 6.45 21.28
C SER A 403 31.97 5.43 20.62
N ILE A 404 31.15 5.87 19.66
CA ILE A 404 30.24 4.99 18.92
C ILE A 404 30.62 5.00 17.44
N ALA A 405 30.87 3.80 16.88
CA ALA A 405 31.34 3.64 15.51
C ALA A 405 30.44 4.33 14.47
N ARG A 406 29.12 4.23 14.63
CA ARG A 406 28.13 4.87 13.75
C ARG A 406 28.19 6.40 13.82
N ASP A 407 28.52 6.96 14.97
CA ASP A 407 28.50 8.41 15.16
C ASP A 407 29.76 9.04 14.55
N TYR A 408 30.90 8.34 14.63
CA TYR A 408 32.08 8.67 13.83
C TYR A 408 31.79 8.58 12.33
N TYR A 409 31.07 7.55 11.87
CA TYR A 409 30.68 7.46 10.46
C TYR A 409 29.84 8.68 10.02
N ASN A 410 28.81 9.01 10.81
CA ASN A 410 27.95 10.17 10.55
C ASN A 410 28.72 11.50 10.58
N ALA A 411 29.68 11.68 11.51
CA ALA A 411 30.58 12.83 11.53
C ALA A 411 31.41 12.90 10.24
N GLY A 412 31.95 11.77 9.80
CA GLY A 412 32.68 11.63 8.53
C GLY A 412 31.85 12.06 7.32
N CYS A 413 30.60 11.59 7.23
CA CYS A 413 29.65 12.01 6.19
C CYS A 413 29.39 13.53 6.23
N CYS A 414 29.17 14.08 7.43
CA CYS A 414 28.99 15.53 7.62
C CYS A 414 30.20 16.33 7.12
N PHE A 415 31.43 15.94 7.49
CA PHE A 415 32.63 16.65 7.05
C PHE A 415 32.91 16.49 5.56
N SER A 416 32.57 15.35 4.97
CA SER A 416 32.63 15.15 3.51
C SER A 416 31.69 16.13 2.79
N LEU A 417 30.42 16.23 3.23
CA LEU A 417 29.46 17.20 2.70
C LEU A 417 29.88 18.66 2.93
N ALA A 418 30.58 18.94 4.03
CA ALA A 418 31.14 20.26 4.33
C ALA A 418 32.42 20.59 3.54
N GLY A 419 32.95 19.65 2.73
CA GLY A 419 34.20 19.82 2.00
C GLY A 419 35.47 19.74 2.85
N ASN A 420 35.37 19.28 4.11
CA ASN A 420 36.51 19.08 4.99
C ASN A 420 37.01 17.63 4.91
N SER A 421 37.70 17.31 3.81
CA SER A 421 38.18 15.94 3.55
C SER A 421 39.07 15.40 4.67
N SER A 422 39.86 16.24 5.32
CA SER A 422 40.76 15.81 6.41
C SER A 422 39.99 15.29 7.62
N LYS A 423 39.03 16.06 8.15
CA LYS A 423 38.18 15.58 9.24
C LYS A 423 37.28 14.43 8.80
N ALA A 424 36.85 14.41 7.54
CA ALA A 424 36.05 13.31 7.01
C ALA A 424 36.81 11.97 7.11
N PHE A 425 38.05 11.91 6.60
CA PHE A 425 38.86 10.69 6.67
C PHE A 425 39.23 10.29 8.09
N GLU A 426 39.55 11.25 8.97
CA GLU A 426 39.82 10.97 10.39
C GLU A 426 38.66 10.22 11.04
N ASN A 427 37.45 10.74 10.88
CA ASN A 427 36.25 10.16 11.48
C ASN A 427 35.86 8.82 10.82
N LEU A 428 35.94 8.70 9.49
CA LEU A 428 35.62 7.46 8.77
C LEU A 428 36.58 6.32 9.08
N LEU A 429 37.89 6.61 9.18
CA LEU A 429 38.87 5.63 9.62
C LEU A 429 38.56 5.17 11.05
N LYS A 430 38.19 6.11 11.94
CA LYS A 430 37.83 5.76 13.30
C LYS A 430 36.57 4.90 13.39
N ALA A 431 35.57 5.18 12.56
CA ALA A 431 34.36 4.37 12.44
C ALA A 431 34.68 2.93 12.01
N ALA A 432 35.56 2.78 11.00
CA ALA A 432 35.99 1.49 10.51
C ALA A 432 36.77 0.69 11.58
N GLU A 433 37.67 1.34 12.32
CA GLU A 433 38.40 0.75 13.46
C GLU A 433 37.45 0.22 14.54
N LEU A 434 36.37 0.95 14.82
CA LEU A 434 35.36 0.58 15.81
C LEU A 434 34.32 -0.43 15.28
N GLY A 435 34.50 -0.95 14.06
CA GLY A 435 33.70 -2.04 13.50
C GLY A 435 32.57 -1.62 12.57
N PHE A 436 32.41 -0.32 12.27
CA PHE A 436 31.48 0.15 11.24
C PHE A 436 32.18 0.13 9.88
N ASN A 437 32.38 -1.06 9.33
CA ASN A 437 33.34 -1.30 8.25
C ASN A 437 32.77 -2.04 7.02
N SER A 438 31.47 -1.96 6.74
CA SER A 438 30.92 -2.54 5.51
C SER A 438 31.38 -1.75 4.28
N LYS A 439 32.15 -2.39 3.38
CA LYS A 439 32.64 -1.73 2.17
C LYS A 439 31.51 -1.23 1.27
N GLN A 440 30.49 -2.08 1.06
CA GLN A 440 29.32 -1.74 0.26
C GLN A 440 28.61 -0.49 0.78
N GLN A 441 28.52 -0.33 2.11
CA GLN A 441 27.88 0.83 2.71
C GLN A 441 28.61 2.13 2.35
N TYR A 442 29.94 2.17 2.47
CA TYR A 442 30.74 3.36 2.16
C TYR A 442 30.71 3.69 0.66
N GLU A 443 30.75 2.67 -0.20
CA GLU A 443 30.70 2.84 -1.66
C GLU A 443 29.31 3.29 -2.17
N ALA A 444 28.24 2.92 -1.47
CA ALA A 444 26.87 3.30 -1.83
C ALA A 444 26.44 4.66 -1.25
N ASP A 445 27.12 5.15 -0.20
CA ASP A 445 26.74 6.39 0.49
C ASP A 445 27.12 7.63 -0.32
N LYS A 446 26.09 8.41 -0.68
CA LYS A 446 26.23 9.63 -1.48
C LYS A 446 26.88 10.77 -0.71
N ASP A 447 26.79 10.79 0.61
CA ASP A 447 27.39 11.83 1.44
C ASP A 447 28.93 11.80 1.34
N LEU A 448 29.49 10.66 0.92
CA LEU A 448 30.92 10.44 0.74
C LEU A 448 31.41 10.75 -0.68
N GLU A 449 30.54 11.13 -1.62
CA GLU A 449 30.93 11.39 -3.02
C GLU A 449 32.06 12.42 -3.14
N ASN A 450 32.02 13.49 -2.33
CA ASN A 450 33.01 14.58 -2.36
C ASN A 450 34.45 14.13 -2.07
N ILE A 451 34.65 13.01 -1.37
CA ILE A 451 35.97 12.53 -0.96
C ILE A 451 36.47 11.31 -1.73
N ARG A 452 35.67 10.74 -2.65
CA ARG A 452 36.03 9.50 -3.37
C ARG A 452 37.26 9.62 -4.28
N ASN A 453 37.53 10.84 -4.76
CA ASN A 453 38.68 11.13 -5.61
C ASN A 453 39.96 11.42 -4.82
N ASP A 454 39.88 11.53 -3.49
CA ASP A 454 41.05 11.71 -2.64
C ASP A 454 41.87 10.42 -2.57
N HIS A 455 43.20 10.52 -2.56
CA HIS A 455 44.08 9.36 -2.51
C HIS A 455 43.82 8.47 -1.28
N ARG A 456 43.42 9.07 -0.15
CA ARG A 456 43.09 8.37 1.11
C ARG A 456 41.85 7.48 1.00
N TRP A 457 41.01 7.68 -0.02
CA TRP A 457 39.83 6.84 -0.24
C TRP A 457 40.21 5.37 -0.46
N LYS A 458 41.25 5.12 -1.26
CA LYS A 458 41.74 3.74 -1.50
C LYS A 458 42.23 3.09 -0.22
N ASP A 459 42.92 3.86 0.62
CA ASP A 459 43.44 3.38 1.91
C ASP A 459 42.30 3.06 2.88
N LEU A 460 41.27 3.91 2.94
CA LEU A 460 40.06 3.64 3.71
C LEU A 460 39.38 2.34 3.25
N LEU A 461 39.12 2.19 1.95
CA LEU A 461 38.46 1.00 1.41
C LEU A 461 39.23 -0.30 1.68
N SER A 462 40.56 -0.23 1.73
CA SER A 462 41.40 -1.41 2.05
C SER A 462 41.22 -1.91 3.49
N LYS A 463 40.66 -1.09 4.38
CA LYS A 463 40.39 -1.40 5.80
C LYS A 463 38.95 -1.88 6.03
N LEU A 464 38.10 -1.88 5.00
CA LEU A 464 36.70 -2.29 5.07
C LEU A 464 36.52 -3.77 4.70
N LYS A 465 35.39 -4.36 5.11
CA LYS A 465 35.01 -5.76 4.90
C LYS A 465 33.92 -5.92 3.85
#